data_AF-A0A4S4A126-F1
#
_entry.id   AF-A0A4S4A126-F1
#
_cell.length_a   1.000
_cell.length_b   1.000
_cell.length_c   1.000
_cell.angle_alpha   90.00
_cell.angle_beta   90.00
_cell.angle_gamma   90.00
#
_symmetry.space_group_name_H-M   'P 1'
#
loop_
_entity.id
_entity.type
_entity.pdbx_description
1 polymer ?
#
loop_
_entity_poly.entity_id
_entity_poly.type
_entity_poly.pdbx_seq_one_letter_code
_entity_poly.pdbx_strand_id
1 'polypeptide(L)'
;MALLKKHEVRDNGNNSFDLLITFPDNCSYTYYFDSATSKNHIDIILSMAQKPSSNFITRNETIIPYNDQLKIDVTQTQDGVTATKPKIIIEI
;
A
#
# COMPACT_ATOMS: atom_id res chain seq x y z
N MET A 1 7.24 -12.37 -8.03
CA MET A 1 6.61 -12.83 -6.76
C MET A 1 5.94 -11.63 -6.12
N ALA A 2 4.87 -11.78 -5.34
CA ALA A 2 4.22 -10.64 -4.69
C ALA A 2 4.79 -10.41 -3.28
N LEU A 3 5.27 -9.20 -2.95
CA LEU A 3 5.69 -8.81 -1.61
C LEU A 3 4.49 -8.53 -0.69
N LEU A 4 3.36 -8.10 -1.24
CA LEU A 4 2.12 -7.93 -0.48
C LEU A 4 1.49 -9.28 -0.17
N LYS A 5 1.34 -9.58 1.11
CA LYS A 5 0.67 -10.79 1.60
C LYS A 5 -0.83 -10.57 1.79
N LYS A 6 -1.22 -9.44 2.38
CA LYS A 6 -2.62 -9.09 2.64
C LYS A 6 -2.80 -7.58 2.57
N HIS A 7 -3.93 -7.15 2.04
CA HIS A 7 -4.47 -5.79 2.18
C HIS A 7 -5.91 -5.86 2.69
N GLU A 8 -6.36 -4.84 3.41
CA GLU A 8 -7.74 -4.69 3.85
C GLU A 8 -8.07 -3.21 3.99
N VAL A 9 -9.22 -2.78 3.45
CA VAL A 9 -9.72 -1.42 3.61
C VAL A 9 -10.99 -1.48 4.46
N ARG A 10 -11.07 -0.66 5.50
CA ARG A 10 -12.21 -0.59 6.41
C ARG A 10 -12.67 0.86 6.51
N ASP A 11 -13.98 1.07 6.48
CA ASP A 11 -14.55 2.35 6.89
C ASP A 11 -14.28 2.54 8.40
N ASN A 12 -13.67 3.67 8.75
CA ASN A 12 -13.36 4.04 10.14
C ASN A 12 -14.36 5.09 10.67
N GLY A 13 -15.38 5.42 9.89
CA GLY A 13 -16.25 6.56 10.15
C GLY A 13 -15.51 7.89 9.97
N ASN A 14 -16.22 8.99 10.22
CA ASN A 14 -15.67 10.35 10.14
C ASN A 14 -15.03 10.69 8.78
N ASN A 15 -15.62 10.21 7.68
CA ASN A 15 -15.11 10.40 6.32
C ASN A 15 -13.65 9.91 6.16
N SER A 16 -13.31 8.77 6.75
CA SER A 16 -11.96 8.20 6.69
C SER A 16 -11.99 6.68 6.59
N PHE A 17 -10.92 6.10 6.03
CA PHE A 17 -10.75 4.67 5.87
C PHE A 17 -9.43 4.22 6.47
N ASP A 18 -9.44 3.08 7.14
CA ASP A 18 -8.22 2.41 7.56
C ASP A 18 -7.76 1.42 6.49
N LEU A 19 -6.51 1.55 6.07
CA LEU A 19 -5.83 0.64 5.15
C LEU A 19 -4.79 -0.18 5.91
N LEU A 20 -5.06 -1.47 6.04
CA LEU A 20 -4.14 -2.45 6.62
C LEU A 20 -3.36 -3.15 5.52
N ILE A 21 -2.03 -3.16 5.62
CA ILE A 21 -1.12 -3.75 4.63
C ILE A 21 -0.12 -4.65 5.35
N THR A 22 0.01 -5.90 4.88
CA THR A 22 0.95 -6.89 5.44
C THR A 22 2.01 -7.30 4.42
N PHE A 23 3.28 -7.20 4.80
CA PHE A 23 4.45 -7.46 3.95
C PHE A 23 5.65 -7.94 4.79
N PRO A 24 6.70 -8.52 4.15
CA PRO A 24 7.90 -8.98 4.86
C PRO A 24 8.59 -7.87 5.66
N ASP A 25 9.06 -8.17 6.86
CA ASP A 25 9.64 -7.19 7.78
C ASP A 25 10.94 -6.54 7.30
N ASN A 26 11.62 -7.15 6.34
CA ASN A 26 12.84 -6.64 5.72
C ASN A 26 12.60 -5.78 4.47
N CYS A 27 11.34 -5.44 4.16
CA CYS A 27 11.04 -4.49 3.10
C CYS A 27 10.95 -3.06 3.65
N SER A 28 11.44 -2.10 2.86
CA SER A 28 11.14 -0.68 3.07
C SER A 28 9.68 -0.41 2.70
N TYR A 29 9.04 0.48 3.47
CA TYR A 29 7.65 0.88 3.29
C TYR A 29 7.54 2.40 3.26
N THR A 30 6.90 2.92 2.22
CA THR A 30 6.61 4.35 2.08
C THR A 30 5.12 4.51 1.74
N TYR A 31 4.48 5.48 2.39
CA TYR A 31 3.12 5.92 2.12
C TYR A 31 3.12 7.43 1.86
N TYR A 32 2.45 7.89 0.80
CA TYR A 32 2.26 9.30 0.53
C TYR A 32 1.04 9.57 -0.36
N PHE A 33 0.50 10.78 -0.29
CA PHE A 33 -0.55 11.26 -1.17
C PHE A 33 0.04 12.10 -2.32
N ASP A 34 -0.33 11.77 -3.56
CA ASP A 34 -0.02 12.56 -4.75
C ASP A 34 -1.23 13.42 -5.15
N SER A 35 -1.11 14.73 -4.95
CA SER A 35 -2.16 15.69 -5.29
C SER A 35 -2.37 15.84 -6.81
N ALA A 36 -1.37 15.57 -7.64
CA ALA A 36 -1.49 15.70 -9.09
C ALA A 36 -2.39 14.61 -9.68
N THR A 37 -2.28 13.38 -9.16
CA THR A 37 -3.12 12.26 -9.58
C THR A 37 -4.31 11.99 -8.65
N SER A 38 -4.36 12.67 -7.50
CA SER A 38 -5.35 12.47 -6.43
C SER A 38 -5.38 11.01 -5.96
N LYS A 39 -4.21 10.43 -5.72
CA LYS A 39 -4.04 9.03 -5.32
C LYS A 39 -3.17 8.89 -4.08
N ASN A 40 -3.48 7.90 -3.28
CA ASN A 40 -2.61 7.43 -2.21
C ASN A 40 -1.69 6.34 -2.78
N HIS A 41 -0.39 6.52 -2.59
CA HIS A 41 0.64 5.61 -3.06
C HIS A 41 1.25 4.84 -1.89
N ILE A 42 1.39 3.53 -2.09
CA ILE A 42 2.17 2.67 -1.21
C ILE A 42 3.27 2.01 -2.00
N ASP A 43 4.50 2.18 -1.54
CA ASP A 43 5.66 1.48 -2.08
C ASP A 43 6.19 0.48 -1.06
N ILE A 44 6.30 -0.78 -1.49
CA ILE A 44 6.95 -1.85 -0.74
C ILE A 44 8.18 -2.29 -1.53
N ILE A 45 9.36 -2.03 -0.98
CA ILE A 45 10.63 -2.22 -1.68
C ILE A 45 11.50 -3.23 -0.92
N LEU A 46 11.87 -4.31 -1.60
CA LEU A 46 12.91 -5.22 -1.13
C LEU A 46 14.24 -4.86 -1.80
N SER A 47 15.27 -4.59 -1.00
CA SER A 47 16.62 -4.29 -1.51
C SER A 47 17.18 -5.42 -2.35
N MET A 48 17.93 -5.06 -3.40
CA MET A 48 18.63 -6.04 -4.24
C MET A 48 19.55 -6.92 -3.38
N ALA A 49 19.58 -8.21 -3.66
CA ALA A 49 20.32 -9.26 -2.94
C ALA A 49 19.67 -9.82 -1.67
N GLN A 50 18.48 -9.38 -1.29
CA GLN A 50 17.74 -9.97 -0.16
C GLN A 50 16.60 -10.88 -0.64
N LYS A 51 16.33 -11.92 0.14
CA LYS A 51 15.08 -12.70 -0.01
C LYS A 51 14.00 -12.10 0.89
N PRO A 52 12.72 -12.16 0.50
CA PRO A 52 11.62 -11.80 1.39
C PRO A 52 11.70 -12.60 2.70
N SER A 53 11.60 -11.91 3.83
CA SER A 53 11.54 -12.54 5.14
C SER A 53 10.32 -13.45 5.28
N SER A 54 10.45 -14.52 6.08
CA SER A 54 9.32 -15.35 6.51
C SER A 54 8.48 -14.67 7.60
N ASN A 55 9.02 -13.64 8.24
CA ASN A 55 8.30 -12.80 9.20
C ASN A 55 7.61 -11.65 8.46
N PHE A 56 6.41 -11.33 8.92
CA PHE A 56 5.57 -10.31 8.29
C PHE A 56 5.18 -9.27 9.32
N ILE A 57 5.16 -8.01 8.91
CA ILE A 57 4.63 -6.90 9.68
C ILE A 57 3.37 -6.37 9.01
N THR A 58 2.50 -5.76 9.82
CA THR A 58 1.30 -5.07 9.36
C THR A 58 1.42 -3.58 9.64
N ARG A 59 1.21 -2.76 8.62
CA ARG A 59 1.04 -1.30 8.73
C ARG A 59 -0.44 -0.96 8.65
N ASN A 60 -0.85 0.06 9.40
CA ASN A 60 -2.20 0.60 9.38
C ASN A 60 -2.10 2.10 9.10
N GLU A 61 -2.69 2.55 8.00
CA GLU A 61 -2.73 3.96 7.60
C GLU A 61 -4.18 4.44 7.57
N THR A 62 -4.45 5.56 8.21
CA THR A 62 -5.75 6.23 8.11
C THR A 62 -5.73 7.20 6.93
N ILE A 63 -6.63 6.99 5.99
CA ILE A 63 -6.70 7.71 4.72
C ILE A 63 -7.97 8.55 4.67
N ILE A 64 -7.80 9.83 4.33
CA ILE A 64 -8.90 10.73 4.04
C ILE A 64 -9.16 10.67 2.53
N PRO A 65 -10.38 10.30 2.09
CA PRO A 65 -10.78 10.32 0.69
C PRO A 65 -10.68 11.73 0.09
N TYR A 66 -10.44 11.80 -1.21
CA TYR A 66 -10.37 13.06 -1.93
C TYR A 66 -11.42 13.09 -3.04
N ASN A 67 -12.26 14.13 -3.06
CA ASN A 67 -13.39 14.25 -3.99
C ASN A 67 -14.27 12.98 -4.01
N ASP A 68 -14.71 12.54 -2.83
CA ASP A 68 -15.60 11.39 -2.63
C ASP A 68 -15.07 10.06 -3.20
N GLN A 69 -13.75 9.98 -3.43
CA GLN A 69 -13.09 8.80 -3.94
C GLN A 69 -11.84 8.49 -3.12
N LEU A 70 -11.72 7.22 -2.74
CA LEU A 70 -10.48 6.66 -2.22
C LEU A 70 -9.79 5.89 -3.36
N LYS A 71 -8.64 6.41 -3.80
CA LYS A 71 -7.79 5.75 -4.81
C LYS A 71 -6.48 5.35 -4.14
N ILE A 72 -6.15 4.06 -4.22
CA ILE A 72 -4.93 3.49 -3.66
C ILE A 72 -4.20 2.72 -4.76
N ASP A 73 -2.97 3.13 -5.04
CA ASP A 73 -2.04 2.40 -5.90
C ASP A 73 -0.95 1.76 -5.02
N VAL A 74 -0.74 0.45 -5.19
CA VAL A 74 0.30 -0.29 -4.46
C VAL A 74 1.37 -0.76 -5.43
N THR A 75 2.59 -0.32 -5.22
CA THR A 75 3.77 -0.68 -6.00
C THR A 75 4.65 -1.63 -5.20
N GLN A 76 5.17 -2.66 -5.85
CA GLN A 76 6.14 -3.59 -5.26
C GLN A 76 7.38 -3.63 -6.12
N THR A 77 8.54 -3.43 -5.51
CA THR A 77 9.82 -3.56 -6.21
C THR A 77 10.63 -4.65 -5.54
N GLN A 78 10.94 -5.70 -6.29
CA GLN A 78 11.79 -6.80 -5.86
C GLN A 78 12.95 -6.95 -6.85
N ASP A 79 14.19 -6.88 -6.35
CA ASP A 79 15.40 -7.05 -7.17
C ASP A 79 15.43 -6.13 -8.41
N GLY A 80 14.92 -4.90 -8.27
CA GLY A 80 14.83 -3.92 -9.35
C GLY A 80 13.66 -4.14 -10.33
N VAL A 81 12.87 -5.19 -10.15
CA VAL A 81 11.66 -5.46 -10.95
C VAL A 81 10.43 -4.91 -10.22
N THR A 82 9.74 -3.97 -10.87
CA THR A 82 8.54 -3.34 -10.34
C THR A 82 7.28 -4.06 -10.83
N ALA A 83 6.40 -4.41 -9.90
CA ALA A 83 5.05 -4.90 -10.16
C ALA A 83 4.03 -4.00 -9.44
N THR A 84 3.13 -3.40 -10.21
CA THR A 84 1.99 -2.66 -9.66
C THR A 84 0.87 -3.64 -9.39
N LYS A 85 0.33 -3.61 -8.17
CA LYS A 85 -0.87 -4.38 -7.80
C LYS A 85 -2.14 -3.67 -8.28
N PRO A 86 -3.28 -4.39 -8.35
CA PRO A 86 -4.53 -3.78 -8.77
C PRO A 86 -4.86 -2.56 -7.91
N LYS A 87 -5.25 -1.49 -8.60
CA LYS A 87 -5.76 -0.25 -8.01
C LYS A 87 -6.99 -0.56 -7.18
N ILE A 88 -7.02 -0.10 -5.93
CA ILE A 88 -8.23 -0.14 -5.11
C ILE A 88 -8.93 1.21 -5.30
N ILE A 89 -10.17 1.17 -5.79
CA ILE A 89 -11.04 2.33 -5.91
C ILE A 89 -12.26 2.07 -5.04
N ILE A 90 -12.53 2.98 -4.11
CA ILE A 90 -13.79 3.01 -3.37
C ILE A 90 -14.45 4.36 -3.66
N GLU A 91 -15.70 4.31 -4.14
CA GLU A 91 -16.56 5.46 -4.34
C GLU A 91 -17.48 5.59 -3.11
N ILE A 92 -17.62 6.80 -2.58
CA ILE A 92 -18.29 7.11 -1.29
C ILE A 92 -19.59 7.86 -1.55
#